data_AF-A0A9D6RPV9-F1
#
_entry.id   AF-A0A9D6RPV9-F1
#
_cell.length_a   1.000
_cell.length_b   1.000
_cell.length_c   1.000
_cell.angle_alpha   90.00
_cell.angle_beta   90.00
_cell.angle_gamma   90.00
#
_symmetry.space_group_name_H-M   'P 1'
#
loop_
_entity.id
_entity.type
_entity.pdbx_description
1 polymer ?
#
loop_
_entity_poly.entity_id
_entity_poly.type
_entity_poly.pdbx_seq_one_letter_code
_entity_poly.pdbx_strand_id
1 'polypeptide(L)' 'MKRKSLKLRLQSSRDALEECLAELREAVETLDRLELEGEEPPVRAADVDRAYSLCLTAHRTLDKLVGKFR' A
#
# COMPACT_ATOMS: atom_id res chain seq x y z
N MET A 1 -27.83 -1.22 -13.98
CA MET A 1 -26.41 -1.46 -14.34
C MET A 1 -25.35 -0.90 -13.35
N LYS A 2 -25.69 -0.39 -12.15
CA LYS A 2 -24.72 0.35 -11.30
C LYS A 2 -23.86 -0.49 -10.33
N ARG A 3 -24.36 -1.61 -9.80
CA ARG A 3 -23.67 -2.36 -8.72
C ARG A 3 -22.51 -3.25 -9.19
N LYS A 4 -22.66 -3.97 -10.31
CA LYS A 4 -21.61 -4.84 -10.86
C LYS A 4 -20.35 -4.05 -11.28
N SER A 5 -20.56 -2.87 -11.87
CA SER A 5 -19.48 -1.93 -12.23
C SER A 5 -18.72 -1.41 -11.01
N LEU A 6 -19.42 -1.05 -9.93
CA LEU A 6 -18.78 -0.56 -8.70
C LEU A 6 -17.93 -1.64 -8.03
N LYS A 7 -18.46 -2.88 -7.92
CA LYS A 7 -17.72 -4.01 -7.32
C LYS A 7 -16.40 -4.28 -8.06
N LEU A 8 -16.43 -4.30 -9.39
CA LEU A 8 -15.22 -4.48 -10.21
C LEU A 8 -14.22 -3.35 -10.02
N ARG A 9 -14.67 -2.09 -9.94
CA ARG A 9 -13.78 -0.94 -9.68
C ARG A 9 -13.12 -1.05 -8.30
N LEU A 10 -13.89 -1.39 -7.26
CA LEU A 10 -13.35 -1.55 -5.91
C LEU A 10 -12.36 -2.70 -5.81
N GLN A 11 -12.62 -3.81 -6.49
CA GLN A 11 -11.71 -4.95 -6.58
C GLN A 11 -10.39 -4.51 -7.22
N SER A 12 -10.45 -3.88 -8.41
CA SER A 12 -9.26 -3.37 -9.10
C SER A 12 -8.48 -2.34 -8.28
N SER A 13 -9.16 -1.42 -7.57
CA SER A 13 -8.50 -0.47 -6.68
C SER A 13 -7.85 -1.13 -5.47
N ARG A 14 -8.44 -2.20 -4.94
CA ARG A 14 -7.85 -2.99 -3.84
C ARG A 14 -6.58 -3.67 -4.32
N ASP A 15 -6.64 -4.35 -5.45
CA ASP A 15 -5.51 -5.11 -6.00
C ASP A 15 -4.33 -4.16 -6.32
N ALA A 16 -4.60 -2.98 -6.89
CA ALA A 16 -3.55 -1.95 -7.11
C ALA A 16 -2.92 -1.42 -5.81
N LEU A 17 -3.68 -1.33 -4.70
CA LEU A 17 -3.11 -0.95 -3.41
C LEU A 17 -2.29 -2.07 -2.77
N GLU A 18 -2.64 -3.33 -3.04
CA GLU A 18 -1.88 -4.49 -2.59
C GLU A 18 -0.50 -4.51 -3.25
N GLU A 19 -0.43 -4.21 -4.56
CA GLU A 19 0.82 -4.03 -5.30
C GLU A 19 1.64 -2.86 -4.73
N CYS A 20 1.04 -1.69 -4.55
CA CYS A 20 1.72 -0.51 -3.97
C CYS A 20 2.25 -0.77 -2.55
N LEU A 21 1.53 -1.55 -1.73
CA LEU A 21 2.00 -1.94 -0.41
C LEU A 21 3.22 -2.86 -0.46
N ALA A 22 3.31 -3.74 -1.46
CA ALA A 22 4.48 -4.59 -1.65
C ALA A 22 5.71 -3.75 -2.02
N GLU A 23 5.57 -2.81 -2.95
CA GLU A 23 6.65 -1.90 -3.34
C GLU A 23 7.14 -1.03 -2.17
N LEU A 24 6.21 -0.47 -1.39
CA LEU A 24 6.55 0.34 -0.21
C LEU A 24 7.26 -0.49 0.87
N ARG A 25 6.90 -1.77 1.02
CA ARG A 25 7.57 -2.67 1.95
C ARG A 25 9.02 -2.93 1.54
N GLU A 26 9.23 -3.24 0.26
CA GLU A 26 10.59 -3.43 -0.29
C GLU A 26 11.43 -2.15 -0.15
N ALA A 27 10.82 -0.98 -0.35
CA ALA A 27 11.48 0.30 -0.14
C ALA A 27 11.92 0.49 1.33
N VAL A 28 11.05 0.21 2.31
CA VAL A 28 11.42 0.27 3.74
C VAL A 28 12.57 -0.69 4.04
N GLU A 29 12.47 -1.95 3.61
CA GLU A 29 13.53 -2.96 3.82
C GLU A 29 14.86 -2.54 3.19
N THR A 30 14.81 -1.89 2.01
CA THR A 30 16.00 -1.34 1.36
C THR A 30 16.61 -0.21 2.17
N LEU A 31 15.80 0.71 2.69
CA LEU A 31 16.27 1.84 3.50
C LEU A 31 16.87 1.38 4.81
N ASP A 32 16.23 0.44 5.50
CA ASP A 32 16.75 -0.16 6.73
C ASP A 32 18.12 -0.80 6.47
N ARG A 33 18.27 -1.52 5.35
CA ARG A 33 19.55 -2.10 4.97
C ARG A 33 20.62 -1.03 4.70
N LEU A 34 20.30 0.02 3.95
CA LEU A 34 21.24 1.11 3.68
C LEU A 34 21.68 1.78 4.98
N GLU A 35 20.76 2.01 5.91
CA GLU A 35 21.07 2.57 7.23
C GLU A 35 21.99 1.64 8.05
N LEU A 36 21.75 0.32 8.01
CA LEU A 36 22.62 -0.68 8.63
C LEU A 36 24.01 -0.74 7.99
N GLU A 37 24.11 -0.49 6.69
CA GLU A 37 25.36 -0.39 5.94
C GLU A 37 26.06 0.97 6.15
N GLY A 38 25.40 1.92 6.82
CA GLY A 38 25.91 3.26 7.08
C GLY A 38 25.84 4.20 5.86
N GLU A 39 25.07 3.81 4.83
CA GLU A 39 24.83 4.63 3.65
C GLU A 39 23.70 5.64 3.90
N GLU A 40 23.84 6.85 3.34
CA GLU A 40 22.78 7.85 3.40
C GLU A 40 21.76 7.62 2.27
N PRO A 41 20.50 7.29 2.59
CA PRO A 41 19.51 7.01 1.57
C PRO A 41 18.98 8.29 0.90
N PRO A 42 18.56 8.22 -0.38
CA PRO A 42 18.03 9.37 -1.11
C PRO A 42 16.67 9.86 -0.59
N VAL A 43 15.97 9.03 0.20
CA VAL A 43 14.71 9.35 0.89
C VAL A 43 14.77 8.84 2.33
N ARG A 44 14.05 9.49 3.25
CA ARG A 44 14.07 9.09 4.66
C ARG A 44 13.14 7.89 4.90
N ALA A 45 13.60 6.91 5.69
CA ALA A 45 12.80 5.74 6.10
C ALA A 45 11.43 6.14 6.69
N ALA A 46 11.41 7.13 7.57
CA ALA A 46 10.19 7.64 8.19
C ALA A 46 9.12 8.15 7.20
N ASP A 47 9.55 8.71 6.05
CA ASP A 47 8.61 9.18 5.03
C ASP A 47 7.97 8.01 4.26
N VAL A 48 8.76 6.96 4.00
CA VAL A 48 8.27 5.73 3.36
C VAL A 48 7.35 4.94 4.31
N ASP A 49 7.71 4.81 5.59
CA ASP A 49 6.85 4.20 6.61
C ASP A 49 5.50 4.91 6.76
N ARG A 50 5.53 6.25 6.67
CA ARG A 50 4.32 7.05 6.69
C ARG A 50 3.44 6.77 5.48
N ALA A 51 4.03 6.73 4.28
CA ALA A 51 3.31 6.38 3.06
C ALA A 51 2.73 4.96 3.15
N TYR A 52 3.52 3.99 3.61
CA TYR A 52 3.09 2.61 3.83
C TYR A 52 1.88 2.52 4.77
N SER A 53 1.94 3.22 5.91
CA SER A 53 0.84 3.26 6.89
C SER A 53 -0.45 3.85 6.33
N LEU A 54 -0.34 4.88 5.48
CA LEU A 54 -1.49 5.50 4.79
C LEU A 54 -2.10 4.53 3.77
N CYS A 55 -1.28 3.91 2.93
CA CYS A 55 -1.71 2.89 1.97
C CYS A 55 -2.37 1.70 2.68
N LEU A 56 -1.82 1.25 3.81
CA LEU A 56 -2.36 0.12 4.57
C LEU A 56 -3.76 0.42 5.13
N THR A 57 -3.96 1.66 5.59
CA THR A 57 -5.26 2.14 6.07
C THR A 57 -6.29 2.22 4.93
N ALA A 58 -5.88 2.73 3.76
CA ALA A 58 -6.72 2.77 2.57
C ALA A 58 -7.10 1.36 2.10
N HIS A 59 -6.13 0.45 2.03
CA HIS A 59 -6.32 -0.95 1.65
C HIS A 59 -7.33 -1.64 2.57
N ARG A 60 -7.15 -1.55 3.90
CA ARG A 60 -8.10 -2.11 4.89
C ARG A 60 -9.52 -1.52 4.73
N THR A 61 -9.63 -0.25 4.37
CA THR A 61 -10.93 0.39 4.13
C THR A 61 -11.60 -0.15 2.88
N LEU A 62 -10.84 -0.32 1.79
CA LEU A 62 -11.34 -0.90 0.56
C LEU A 62 -11.70 -2.37 0.71
N ASP A 63 -10.91 -3.16 1.43
CA ASP A 63 -11.21 -4.57 1.68
C ASP A 63 -12.51 -4.74 2.47
N LYS A 64 -12.75 -3.90 3.50
CA LYS A 64 -14.04 -3.82 4.20
C LYS A 64 -15.19 -3.47 3.25
N LEU A 65 -14.99 -2.54 2.31
CA LEU A 65 -16.02 -2.16 1.35
C LEU A 65 -16.32 -3.32 0.38
N VAL A 66 -15.30 -3.96 -0.19
CA VAL A 66 -15.43 -5.14 -1.06
C VAL A 66 -16.16 -6.27 -0.34
N GLY A 67 -15.81 -6.54 0.92
CA GLY A 67 -16.47 -7.54 1.77
C GLY A 67 -17.97 -7.28 1.96
N LYS A 68 -18.41 -6.02 2.03
CA LYS A 68 -19.85 -5.65 2.09
C LYS A 68 -20.62 -5.96 0.79
N PHE A 69 -19.94 -6.24 -0.31
CA PHE A 69 -20.54 -6.60 -1.60
C PHE A 69 -20.40 -8.10 -1.95
N ARG A 70 -19.84 -8.92 -1.06
CA ARG A 70 -19.87 -10.40 -1.16
C ARG A 70 -21.20 -10.93 -0.64
#